data_AF-R5LPT0-F1
#
_entry.id   AF-R5LPT0-F1
#
_cell.length_a   1.000
_cell.length_b   1.000
_cell.length_c   1.000
_cell.angle_alpha   90.00
_cell.angle_beta   90.00
_cell.angle_gamma   90.00
#
_symmetry.space_group_name_H-M   'P 1'
#
loop_
_entity.id
_entity.type
_entity.pdbx_description
1 polymer ?
#
loop_
_entity_poly.entity_id
_entity_poly.type
_entity_poly.pdbx_seq_one_letter_code
_entity_poly.pdbx_strand_id
1 'polypeptide(L)'
;MGLESIPGIVQYMPRLRTLDLSNNKLRSSTIGTLDLSKDIALTSVDLSNNYLTSVPAWFSALNITTKKINNNLLNSTNQRKLVVTPDTYYFGVGDTLSDLDINAFKDKVLSTVTLSDKSLLPEYFYDPDLPTYNIPDSEKNNSAYLKNENIEFDIDFSSNVTNGVVSKAGKITGTISLGIYGTGTSSNPNIRTTVTVYFLDGSDPTTVKFRLETLISECEKLTKDSYTSTSWTVFSNQLSTAKAILSYSNTDSDMLQNAYDSLTEAKKNLVSGVNANTKKILSDLLTIAKTYKEEDYTAESWKPLAEAATLLSDASSDASTSLDDANKAIKAFQDAQNGLVATKQSTPDKITKAEFESIYGENKYVTARGTTRDGSKYSWKFIGTDVSKPADFDPEVLYTSSVEEQIRFEVGSASDYQIISFKQTGAFPGIGELTLDVSKVYKNGVYRLYKWNTATKKSEFIREVTVENGSVTTSFSEGGDYFISSVLQNFQMISSNFVINNDKRTIAAGFKKKYTVADFRDNIENGEFIKITNADGTAASETQYIATGMKAAAPNSDVSYSLIVSGDVDGDGNCTALDAVTILKAVIGETTLENYEQKAAADVNGDGWVRADDAVVILKYIVGID
;
A
#
# COMPACT_ATOMS: atom_id res chain seq x y z
N MET A 1 29.93 5.67 -13.78
CA MET A 1 29.35 6.04 -12.47
C MET A 1 28.61 7.39 -12.52
N GLY A 2 28.53 8.05 -13.68
CA GLY A 2 27.85 9.34 -13.77
C GLY A 2 28.50 10.42 -12.92
N LEU A 3 29.80 10.29 -12.62
CA LEU A 3 30.50 11.23 -11.75
C LEU A 3 30.54 12.61 -12.39
N GLU A 4 30.05 13.61 -11.66
CA GLU A 4 30.08 15.02 -12.08
C GLU A 4 31.30 15.77 -11.52
N SER A 5 31.95 15.20 -10.51
CA SER A 5 33.22 15.68 -9.94
C SER A 5 34.08 14.51 -9.46
N ILE A 6 35.36 14.77 -9.18
CA ILE A 6 36.30 13.77 -8.68
C ILE A 6 36.51 14.01 -7.19
N PRO A 7 36.35 13.00 -6.32
CA PRO A 7 36.66 13.13 -4.91
C PRO A 7 38.12 13.56 -4.69
N GLY A 8 38.33 14.63 -3.92
CA GLY A 8 39.67 15.15 -3.63
C GLY A 8 40.61 14.16 -2.94
N ILE A 9 40.10 13.04 -2.42
CA ILE A 9 40.93 11.97 -1.84
C ILE A 9 41.88 11.33 -2.86
N VAL A 10 41.56 11.40 -4.16
CA VAL A 10 42.35 10.80 -5.24
C VAL A 10 43.77 11.38 -5.29
N GLN A 11 43.96 12.66 -4.95
CA GLN A 11 45.27 13.33 -4.93
C GLN A 11 46.22 12.86 -3.81
N TYR A 12 45.74 11.99 -2.93
CA TYR A 12 46.49 11.44 -1.80
C TYR A 12 46.75 9.94 -1.95
N MET A 13 46.71 9.41 -3.18
CA MET A 13 46.88 7.98 -3.46
C MET A 13 48.25 7.69 -4.10
N PRO A 14 49.37 7.76 -3.36
CA PRO A 14 50.73 7.70 -3.92
C PRO A 14 51.09 6.40 -4.64
N ARG A 15 50.26 5.35 -4.49
CA ARG A 15 50.41 4.04 -5.16
C ARG A 15 49.43 3.83 -6.31
N LEU A 16 48.61 4.83 -6.64
CA LEU A 16 47.65 4.77 -7.73
C LEU A 16 48.41 4.61 -9.05
N ARG A 17 48.12 3.54 -9.79
CA ARG A 17 48.79 3.23 -11.07
C ARG A 17 47.96 3.62 -12.28
N THR A 18 46.65 3.47 -12.17
CA THR A 18 45.68 3.70 -13.23
C THR A 18 44.50 4.46 -12.67
N LEU A 19 44.10 5.53 -13.35
CA LEU A 19 42.90 6.30 -13.05
C LEU A 19 41.99 6.31 -14.27
N ASP A 20 40.95 5.47 -14.25
CA ASP A 20 39.92 5.43 -15.28
C ASP A 20 38.72 6.26 -14.84
N LEU A 21 38.54 7.39 -15.52
CA LEU A 21 37.45 8.32 -15.33
C LEU A 21 36.58 8.41 -16.59
N SER A 22 36.70 7.44 -17.48
CA SER A 22 35.92 7.42 -18.71
C SER A 22 34.43 7.20 -18.45
N ASN A 23 33.58 7.64 -19.37
CA ASN A 23 32.12 7.43 -19.33
C ASN A 23 31.47 7.99 -18.05
N ASN A 24 31.86 9.21 -17.69
CA ASN A 24 31.27 9.97 -16.60
C ASN A 24 30.72 11.30 -17.13
N LYS A 25 30.36 12.19 -16.21
CA LYS A 25 29.76 13.48 -16.49
C LYS A 25 30.73 14.63 -16.17
N LEU A 26 32.04 14.35 -16.20
CA LEU A 26 33.08 15.29 -15.77
C LEU A 26 33.19 16.49 -16.73
N ARG A 27 33.43 17.67 -16.14
CA ARG A 27 33.53 18.97 -16.82
C ARG A 27 34.89 19.61 -16.54
N SER A 28 35.34 20.48 -17.46
CA SER A 28 36.62 21.19 -17.31
C SER A 28 36.72 21.95 -15.98
N SER A 29 35.63 22.58 -15.52
CA SER A 29 35.54 23.24 -14.21
C SER A 29 35.72 22.29 -13.03
N THR A 30 35.02 21.16 -13.06
CA THR A 30 34.96 20.21 -11.93
C THR A 30 36.24 19.41 -11.72
N ILE A 31 37.10 19.35 -12.75
CA ILE A 31 38.37 18.63 -12.67
C ILE A 31 39.58 19.56 -12.78
N GLY A 32 39.38 20.86 -13.03
CA GLY A 32 40.47 21.82 -13.25
C GLY A 32 41.37 22.03 -12.02
N THR A 33 40.84 21.82 -10.82
CA THR A 33 41.53 21.99 -9.53
C THR A 33 42.25 20.74 -9.03
N LEU A 34 42.12 19.61 -9.72
CA LEU A 34 42.76 18.36 -9.33
C LEU A 34 44.29 18.45 -9.48
N ASP A 35 45.02 18.07 -8.42
CA ASP A 35 46.48 18.01 -8.42
C ASP A 35 46.96 16.56 -8.26
N LEU A 36 47.36 15.92 -9.35
CA LEU A 36 47.91 14.56 -9.34
C LEU A 36 49.44 14.54 -9.29
N SER A 37 50.10 15.66 -8.97
CA SER A 37 51.57 15.73 -8.90
C SER A 37 52.16 14.79 -7.84
N LYS A 38 51.36 14.40 -6.84
CA LYS A 38 51.77 13.51 -5.74
C LYS A 38 51.57 12.03 -6.04
N ASP A 39 50.88 11.68 -7.14
CA ASP A 39 50.62 10.29 -7.53
C ASP A 39 51.77 9.73 -8.38
N ILE A 40 52.94 9.60 -7.74
CA ILE A 40 54.21 9.23 -8.38
C ILE A 40 54.21 7.87 -9.10
N ALA A 41 53.26 6.99 -8.77
CA ALA A 41 53.12 5.66 -9.37
C ALA A 41 52.17 5.64 -10.59
N LEU A 42 51.56 6.77 -10.94
CA LEU A 42 50.54 6.87 -11.97
C LEU A 42 51.17 6.68 -13.36
N THR A 43 50.58 5.78 -14.15
CA THR A 43 51.08 5.43 -15.49
C THR A 43 50.02 5.62 -16.58
N SER A 44 48.73 5.65 -16.19
CA SER A 44 47.61 5.75 -17.11
C SER A 44 46.46 6.59 -16.54
N VAL A 45 45.96 7.54 -17.34
CA VAL A 45 44.73 8.31 -17.07
C VAL A 45 43.81 8.28 -18.29
N ASP A 46 42.54 7.93 -18.08
CA ASP A 46 41.50 7.94 -19.11
C ASP A 46 40.37 8.92 -18.75
N LEU A 47 40.23 9.99 -19.53
CA LEU A 47 39.16 10.99 -19.45
C LEU A 47 38.16 10.87 -20.60
N SER A 48 38.15 9.76 -21.35
CA SER A 48 37.34 9.63 -22.56
C SER A 48 35.83 9.57 -22.27
N ASN A 49 34.99 10.00 -23.22
CA ASN A 49 33.53 9.98 -23.07
C ASN A 49 33.01 10.80 -21.85
N ASN A 50 33.60 11.98 -21.63
CA ASN A 50 33.13 13.00 -20.67
C ASN A 50 32.69 14.27 -21.43
N TYR A 51 32.44 15.37 -20.73
CA TYR A 51 31.94 16.61 -21.33
C TYR A 51 32.96 17.76 -21.19
N LEU A 52 34.24 17.46 -21.37
CA LEU A 52 35.32 18.44 -21.28
C LEU A 52 35.34 19.37 -22.49
N THR A 53 35.38 20.68 -22.25
CA THR A 53 35.48 21.73 -23.29
C THR A 53 36.90 22.29 -23.42
N SER A 54 37.80 21.89 -22.51
CA SER A 54 39.22 22.24 -22.51
C SER A 54 40.04 21.12 -21.88
N VAL A 55 41.32 21.05 -22.24
CA VAL A 55 42.26 20.07 -21.66
C VAL A 55 42.72 20.59 -20.30
N PRO A 56 42.52 19.85 -19.18
CA PRO A 56 42.97 20.30 -17.87
C PRO A 56 44.49 20.51 -17.81
N ALA A 57 44.94 21.53 -17.09
CA ALA A 57 46.36 21.88 -16.98
C ALA A 57 47.19 20.73 -16.38
N TRP A 58 46.68 20.10 -15.31
CA TRP A 58 47.32 18.93 -14.69
C TRP A 58 47.42 17.76 -15.67
N PHE A 59 46.37 17.50 -16.46
CA PHE A 59 46.36 16.39 -17.42
C PHE A 59 47.42 16.58 -18.50
N SER A 60 47.62 17.82 -18.94
CA SER A 60 48.72 18.19 -19.83
C SER A 60 50.07 18.00 -19.16
N ALA A 61 50.23 18.43 -17.91
CA ALA A 61 51.48 18.42 -17.15
C ALA A 61 51.95 17.02 -16.70
N LEU A 62 51.06 16.04 -16.62
CA LEU A 62 51.41 14.67 -16.22
C LEU A 62 52.47 14.05 -17.14
N ASN A 63 53.52 13.46 -16.59
CA ASN A 63 54.52 12.72 -17.37
C ASN A 63 54.27 11.20 -17.27
N ILE A 64 53.23 10.72 -17.94
CA ILE A 64 52.75 9.34 -17.85
C ILE A 64 52.66 8.66 -19.21
N THR A 65 52.69 7.33 -19.23
CA THR A 65 52.75 6.52 -20.45
C THR A 65 51.46 6.57 -21.27
N THR A 66 50.29 6.60 -20.62
CA THR A 66 48.99 6.57 -21.30
C THR A 66 48.11 7.75 -20.88
N LYS A 67 47.70 8.56 -21.85
CA LYS A 67 46.74 9.66 -21.71
C LYS A 67 45.64 9.51 -22.74
N LYS A 68 44.39 9.39 -22.31
CA LYS A 68 43.22 9.33 -23.20
C LYS A 68 42.21 10.41 -22.84
N ILE A 69 41.69 11.09 -23.85
CA ILE A 69 40.71 12.19 -23.70
C ILE A 69 39.74 12.25 -24.89
N ASN A 70 39.55 11.12 -25.58
CA ASN A 70 38.70 11.06 -26.78
C ASN A 70 37.22 11.22 -26.42
N ASN A 71 36.40 11.56 -27.39
CA ASN A 71 34.94 11.66 -27.23
C ASN A 71 34.52 12.64 -26.13
N ASN A 72 35.22 13.76 -26.00
CA ASN A 72 34.80 14.94 -25.23
C ASN A 72 34.27 16.03 -26.18
N LEU A 73 34.15 17.28 -25.70
CA LEU A 73 33.70 18.45 -26.47
C LEU A 73 34.88 19.38 -26.78
N LEU A 74 36.07 18.82 -26.98
CA LEU A 74 37.31 19.56 -27.24
C LEU A 74 37.43 19.94 -28.72
N ASN A 75 38.03 21.08 -29.02
CA ASN A 75 38.35 21.48 -30.40
C ASN A 75 39.60 20.75 -30.92
N SER A 76 39.52 19.42 -31.04
CA SER A 76 40.60 18.54 -31.51
C SER A 76 40.04 17.32 -32.25
N THR A 77 40.91 16.47 -32.79
CA THR A 77 40.50 15.22 -33.47
C THR A 77 39.94 14.20 -32.47
N ASN A 78 39.06 13.31 -32.94
CA ASN A 78 38.41 12.23 -32.16
C ASN A 78 37.50 12.73 -31.02
N GLN A 79 36.71 13.78 -31.27
CA GLN A 79 35.81 14.41 -30.30
C GLN A 79 34.35 14.31 -30.75
N ARG A 80 33.42 14.38 -29.80
CA ARG A 80 31.98 14.37 -30.08
C ARG A 80 31.58 15.75 -30.60
N LYS A 81 30.73 15.76 -31.62
CA LYS A 81 30.17 16.99 -32.20
C LYS A 81 28.74 17.19 -31.73
N LEU A 82 28.31 18.44 -31.56
CA LEU A 82 26.92 18.79 -31.40
C LEU A 82 26.17 18.54 -32.71
N VAL A 83 25.01 17.88 -32.61
CA VAL A 83 24.10 17.58 -33.71
C VAL A 83 22.69 17.98 -33.27
N VAL A 84 22.06 18.83 -34.07
CA VAL A 84 20.67 19.27 -33.85
C VAL A 84 19.80 18.59 -34.90
N THR A 85 18.79 17.82 -34.47
CA THR A 85 17.84 17.13 -35.37
C THR A 85 16.52 16.84 -34.63
N PRO A 86 15.33 16.98 -35.26
CA PRO A 86 15.00 17.58 -36.57
C PRO A 86 14.47 19.02 -36.47
N ASP A 87 14.40 19.69 -37.62
CA ASP A 87 14.04 21.11 -37.83
C ASP A 87 12.54 21.41 -37.68
N THR A 88 11.72 20.43 -37.30
CA THR A 88 10.25 20.57 -37.20
C THR A 88 9.66 19.59 -36.18
N TYR A 89 8.79 20.10 -35.30
CA TYR A 89 8.10 19.33 -34.25
C TYR A 89 6.59 19.28 -34.46
N TYR A 90 5.98 18.14 -34.12
CA TYR A 90 4.54 17.88 -34.26
C TYR A 90 3.90 17.59 -32.89
N PHE A 91 2.76 18.21 -32.58
CA PHE A 91 1.93 17.94 -31.40
C PHE A 91 0.44 17.80 -31.79
N GLY A 92 -0.33 17.07 -30.98
CA GLY A 92 -1.79 16.96 -31.07
C GLY A 92 -2.49 17.85 -30.04
N VAL A 93 -3.72 18.28 -30.32
CA VAL A 93 -4.45 19.39 -29.67
C VAL A 93 -5.27 18.96 -28.44
N GLY A 94 -5.34 19.81 -27.40
CA GLY A 94 -6.41 19.84 -26.41
C GLY A 94 -6.12 20.70 -25.16
N ASP A 95 -6.75 21.89 -25.09
CA ASP A 95 -6.80 22.86 -23.96
C ASP A 95 -5.50 23.57 -23.53
N THR A 96 -5.67 24.64 -22.73
CA THR A 96 -4.62 25.55 -22.28
C THR A 96 -3.44 24.77 -21.71
N LEU A 97 -2.24 24.95 -22.27
CA LEU A 97 -1.03 24.25 -21.80
C LEU A 97 -0.83 24.56 -20.31
N SER A 98 -0.93 23.54 -19.48
CA SER A 98 -0.59 23.64 -18.07
C SER A 98 0.93 23.84 -17.92
N ASP A 99 1.40 24.31 -16.76
CA ASP A 99 2.85 24.39 -16.48
C ASP A 99 3.54 23.03 -16.68
N LEU A 100 2.81 21.92 -16.51
CA LEU A 100 3.29 20.56 -16.78
C LEU A 100 3.49 20.29 -18.29
N ASP A 101 2.60 20.78 -19.14
CA ASP A 101 2.71 20.63 -20.60
C ASP A 101 3.81 21.53 -21.18
N ILE A 102 4.02 22.70 -20.57
CA ILE A 102 5.16 23.60 -20.86
C ILE A 102 6.48 22.92 -20.50
N ASN A 103 6.56 22.23 -19.36
CA ASN A 103 7.74 21.47 -18.97
C ASN A 103 7.99 20.26 -19.88
N ALA A 104 6.94 19.52 -20.26
CA ALA A 104 7.07 18.41 -21.22
C ALA A 104 7.50 18.90 -22.62
N PHE A 105 7.08 20.10 -23.03
CA PHE A 105 7.55 20.76 -24.26
C PHE A 105 9.03 21.17 -24.16
N LYS A 106 9.45 21.74 -23.01
CA LYS A 106 10.85 22.04 -22.68
C LYS A 106 11.70 20.77 -22.85
N ASP A 107 11.37 19.68 -22.15
CA ASP A 107 12.12 18.42 -22.21
C ASP A 107 12.25 17.85 -23.62
N LYS A 108 11.22 18.03 -24.45
CA LYS A 108 11.18 17.54 -25.83
C LYS A 108 12.00 18.40 -26.80
N VAL A 109 11.97 19.72 -26.69
CA VAL A 109 12.89 20.62 -27.42
C VAL A 109 14.33 20.30 -27.05
N LEU A 110 14.59 20.03 -25.77
CA LEU A 110 15.93 19.73 -25.27
C LEU A 110 16.45 18.37 -25.76
N SER A 111 15.57 17.42 -26.05
CA SER A 111 15.93 16.13 -26.66
C SER A 111 16.46 16.22 -28.10
N THR A 112 16.34 17.38 -28.77
CA THR A 112 16.87 17.61 -30.14
C THR A 112 18.37 17.81 -30.20
N VAL A 113 18.96 18.27 -29.10
CA VAL A 113 20.37 18.62 -29.03
C VAL A 113 21.13 17.38 -28.57
N THR A 114 21.64 16.65 -29.56
CA THR A 114 22.38 15.40 -29.34
C THR A 114 23.85 15.60 -29.66
N LEU A 115 24.67 14.66 -29.22
CA LEU A 115 26.04 14.53 -29.67
C LEU A 115 26.10 13.63 -30.92
N SER A 116 27.23 13.63 -31.63
CA SER A 116 27.44 12.86 -32.86
C SER A 116 27.32 11.34 -32.67
N ASP A 117 27.35 10.87 -31.42
CA ASP A 117 27.10 9.49 -31.01
C ASP A 117 25.64 9.23 -30.62
N LYS A 118 24.74 10.20 -30.85
CA LYS A 118 23.32 10.25 -30.46
C LYS A 118 23.06 10.32 -28.96
N SER A 119 24.08 10.46 -28.13
CA SER A 119 23.87 10.70 -26.69
C SER A 119 23.25 12.08 -26.47
N LEU A 120 22.36 12.18 -25.48
CA LEU A 120 21.77 13.45 -25.10
C LEU A 120 22.82 14.37 -24.50
N LEU A 121 22.73 15.67 -24.80
CA LEU A 121 23.42 16.67 -24.02
C LEU A 121 22.82 16.67 -22.59
N PRO A 122 23.63 16.62 -21.52
CA PRO A 122 23.09 16.58 -20.18
C PRO A 122 22.26 17.81 -19.83
N GLU A 123 21.23 17.63 -18.98
CA GLU A 123 20.21 18.62 -18.62
C GLU A 123 20.75 19.98 -18.14
N TYR A 124 21.99 19.99 -17.63
CA TYR A 124 22.67 21.14 -17.05
C TYR A 124 23.60 21.89 -18.01
N PHE A 125 23.59 21.57 -19.30
CA PHE A 125 24.22 22.38 -20.36
C PHE A 125 23.30 23.53 -20.85
N TYR A 126 22.09 23.64 -20.33
CA TYR A 126 21.10 24.60 -20.83
C TYR A 126 20.17 25.09 -19.71
N ASP A 127 19.55 26.25 -19.94
CA ASP A 127 18.31 26.64 -19.28
C ASP A 127 17.52 27.55 -20.23
N PRO A 128 16.41 27.08 -20.83
CA PRO A 128 15.55 27.96 -21.60
C PRO A 128 14.72 28.84 -20.66
N ASP A 129 15.02 30.13 -20.62
CA ASP A 129 14.01 31.14 -20.30
C ASP A 129 12.93 31.10 -21.41
N LEU A 130 11.68 30.82 -21.06
CA LEU A 130 10.53 31.09 -21.91
C LEU A 130 9.53 31.96 -21.14
N PRO A 131 9.26 33.21 -21.57
CA PRO A 131 8.17 33.98 -21.01
C PRO A 131 6.81 33.57 -21.60
N THR A 132 5.77 33.89 -20.84
CA THR A 132 4.35 33.68 -21.11
C THR A 132 3.91 34.13 -22.50
N TYR A 133 3.15 33.26 -23.19
CA TYR A 133 2.47 33.57 -24.45
C TYR A 133 1.35 34.60 -24.23
N ASN A 134 1.33 35.66 -25.04
CA ASN A 134 0.22 36.61 -25.09
C ASN A 134 -0.49 36.49 -26.44
N ILE A 135 -1.51 35.64 -26.50
CA ILE A 135 -2.36 35.48 -27.70
C ILE A 135 -3.32 36.68 -27.73
N PRO A 136 -3.39 37.47 -28.82
CA PRO A 136 -4.38 38.53 -28.95
C PRO A 136 -5.79 37.98 -28.71
N ASP A 137 -6.61 38.67 -27.93
CA ASP A 137 -7.96 38.20 -27.55
C ASP A 137 -8.84 37.84 -28.75
N SER A 138 -8.60 38.49 -29.90
CA SER A 138 -9.31 38.22 -31.15
C SER A 138 -9.07 36.83 -31.73
N GLU A 139 -7.99 36.15 -31.34
CA GLU A 139 -7.57 34.85 -31.91
C GLU A 139 -7.64 33.68 -30.92
N LYS A 140 -8.01 33.93 -29.65
CA LYS A 140 -8.08 32.89 -28.59
C LYS A 140 -9.00 31.70 -28.91
N ASN A 141 -9.97 31.88 -29.81
CA ASN A 141 -10.95 30.86 -30.20
C ASN A 141 -10.79 30.39 -31.66
N ASN A 142 -9.75 30.83 -32.36
CA ASN A 142 -9.51 30.46 -33.75
C ASN A 142 -8.63 29.19 -33.81
N SER A 143 -9.26 28.04 -34.08
CA SER A 143 -8.59 26.73 -34.15
C SER A 143 -7.57 26.60 -35.30
N ALA A 144 -7.33 27.66 -36.08
CA ALA A 144 -6.39 27.68 -37.20
C ALA A 144 -5.00 28.24 -36.86
N TYR A 145 -4.78 28.81 -35.66
CA TYR A 145 -3.57 29.61 -35.38
C TYR A 145 -2.33 28.80 -34.91
N LEU A 146 -2.53 27.57 -34.40
CA LEU A 146 -1.45 26.67 -33.96
C LEU A 146 -1.34 25.46 -34.88
N LYS A 147 -1.15 25.70 -36.18
CA LYS A 147 -0.84 24.63 -37.13
C LYS A 147 0.67 24.56 -37.34
N ASN A 148 1.15 23.35 -37.62
CA ASN A 148 2.58 23.01 -37.73
C ASN A 148 3.33 23.86 -38.77
N GLU A 149 2.62 24.36 -39.79
CA GLU A 149 3.14 25.21 -40.86
C GLU A 149 3.46 26.67 -40.45
N ASN A 150 3.24 27.04 -39.19
CA ASN A 150 3.30 28.42 -38.71
C ASN A 150 4.43 28.72 -37.72
N ILE A 151 5.41 27.84 -37.51
CA ILE A 151 6.44 28.00 -36.47
C ILE A 151 7.85 27.84 -37.06
N GLU A 152 8.72 28.81 -36.80
CA GLU A 152 10.11 28.88 -37.25
C GLU A 152 11.05 29.02 -36.03
N PHE A 153 12.11 28.22 -35.99
CA PHE A 153 13.11 28.22 -34.90
C PHE A 153 14.48 28.60 -35.47
N ASP A 154 15.00 29.77 -35.07
CA ASP A 154 16.24 30.33 -35.59
C ASP A 154 17.22 30.65 -34.45
N ILE A 155 18.25 29.82 -34.29
CA ILE A 155 19.37 30.07 -33.38
C ILE A 155 20.69 29.90 -34.13
N ASP A 156 21.49 30.97 -34.17
CA ASP A 156 22.84 30.93 -34.73
C ASP A 156 23.89 30.52 -33.69
N PHE A 157 24.34 29.26 -33.77
CA PHE A 157 25.37 28.71 -32.89
C PHE A 157 26.81 29.02 -33.32
N SER A 158 27.01 29.65 -34.48
CA SER A 158 28.34 29.80 -35.12
C SER A 158 29.35 30.61 -34.30
N SER A 159 28.87 31.45 -33.39
CA SER A 159 29.70 32.29 -32.52
C SER A 159 30.37 31.54 -31.35
N ASN A 160 29.83 30.38 -30.95
CA ASN A 160 30.37 29.55 -29.87
C ASN A 160 30.68 28.10 -30.30
N VAL A 161 30.28 27.71 -31.51
CA VAL A 161 30.51 26.38 -32.08
C VAL A 161 31.27 26.49 -33.39
N THR A 162 32.40 25.78 -33.49
CA THR A 162 33.22 25.70 -34.71
C THR A 162 33.35 24.24 -35.14
N ASN A 163 32.97 23.92 -36.37
CA ASN A 163 32.98 22.55 -36.91
C ASN A 163 32.20 21.52 -36.06
N GLY A 164 31.13 21.97 -35.40
CA GLY A 164 30.30 21.16 -34.50
C GLY A 164 30.88 20.97 -33.10
N VAL A 165 31.97 21.66 -32.73
CA VAL A 165 32.59 21.59 -31.41
C VAL A 165 32.45 22.94 -30.69
N VAL A 166 32.16 22.93 -29.39
CA VAL A 166 32.16 24.13 -28.54
C VAL A 166 33.56 24.73 -28.49
N SER A 167 33.71 25.93 -29.05
CA SER A 167 35.01 26.62 -29.19
C SER A 167 35.18 27.80 -28.23
N LYS A 168 34.09 28.26 -27.60
CA LYS A 168 34.10 29.40 -26.67
C LYS A 168 32.97 29.30 -25.65
N ALA A 169 33.27 29.59 -24.39
CA ALA A 169 32.25 29.75 -23.35
C ALA A 169 31.44 31.05 -23.56
N GLY A 170 30.13 31.02 -23.29
CA GLY A 170 29.27 32.19 -23.44
C GLY A 170 27.78 31.85 -23.51
N LYS A 171 26.95 32.81 -23.91
CA LYS A 171 25.53 32.63 -24.16
C LYS A 171 25.18 33.00 -25.59
N ILE A 172 24.29 32.23 -26.20
CA ILE A 172 23.71 32.50 -27.52
C ILE A 172 22.21 32.64 -27.32
N THR A 173 21.65 33.75 -27.77
CA THR A 173 20.19 33.92 -27.79
C THR A 173 19.72 33.78 -29.22
N GLY A 174 18.71 32.95 -29.46
CA GLY A 174 18.02 32.88 -30.74
C GLY A 174 16.52 33.07 -30.57
N THR A 175 15.81 33.12 -31.69
CA THR A 175 14.40 33.50 -31.75
C THR A 175 13.54 32.34 -32.22
N ILE A 176 12.46 32.09 -31.50
CA ILE A 176 11.36 31.25 -31.97
C ILE A 176 10.29 32.19 -32.48
N SER A 177 9.92 32.07 -33.74
CA SER A 177 8.89 32.89 -34.39
C SER A 177 7.67 32.03 -34.71
N LEU A 178 6.48 32.51 -34.36
CA LEU A 178 5.23 32.02 -34.94
C LEU A 178 4.77 32.98 -36.04
N GLY A 179 4.66 32.49 -37.27
CA GLY A 179 4.16 33.21 -38.43
C GLY A 179 2.84 32.63 -38.93
N ILE A 180 1.81 33.46 -39.05
CA ILE A 180 0.53 33.08 -39.67
C ILE A 180 0.70 33.08 -41.19
N TYR A 181 0.55 31.92 -41.83
CA TYR A 181 0.59 31.75 -43.28
C TYR A 181 -0.83 31.42 -43.77
N GLY A 182 -1.35 32.23 -44.70
CA GLY A 182 -2.64 31.97 -45.37
C GLY A 182 -3.58 33.17 -45.53
N THR A 183 -3.30 34.32 -44.90
CA THR A 183 -4.03 35.56 -45.16
C THR A 183 -3.10 36.52 -45.88
N GLY A 184 -3.46 36.98 -47.08
CA GLY A 184 -2.64 37.89 -47.91
C GLY A 184 -2.46 39.29 -47.34
N THR A 185 -2.27 39.44 -46.03
CA THR A 185 -2.11 40.71 -45.33
C THR A 185 -0.71 40.84 -44.74
N SER A 186 -0.06 41.96 -45.04
CA SER A 186 1.27 42.39 -44.60
C SER A 186 1.39 42.71 -43.10
N SER A 187 0.47 42.20 -42.27
CA SER A 187 0.34 42.46 -40.85
C SER A 187 0.29 41.15 -40.06
N ASN A 188 1.30 40.29 -40.27
CA ASN A 188 1.48 39.08 -39.49
C ASN A 188 1.88 39.49 -38.06
N PRO A 189 1.13 39.15 -36.99
CA PRO A 189 1.64 39.33 -35.63
C PRO A 189 2.78 38.33 -35.45
N ASN A 190 4.01 38.73 -35.75
CA ASN A 190 5.19 37.94 -35.45
C ASN A 190 5.28 37.78 -33.93
N ILE A 191 4.69 36.72 -33.38
CA ILE A 191 4.89 36.36 -31.98
C ILE A 191 6.30 35.76 -31.93
N ARG A 192 7.24 36.55 -31.42
CA ARG A 192 8.64 36.17 -31.26
C ARG A 192 8.91 35.95 -29.79
N THR A 193 9.53 34.84 -29.45
CA THR A 193 10.12 34.63 -28.13
C THR A 193 11.60 34.31 -28.29
N THR A 194 12.38 34.66 -27.28
CA THR A 194 13.84 34.44 -27.28
C THR A 194 14.17 33.25 -26.41
N VAL A 195 15.01 32.36 -26.91
CA VAL A 195 15.59 31.25 -26.15
C VAL A 195 17.09 31.51 -26.02
N THR A 196 17.62 31.38 -24.80
CA THR A 196 19.05 31.56 -24.54
C THR A 196 19.71 30.23 -24.23
N VAL A 197 20.76 29.89 -24.96
CA VAL A 197 21.58 28.69 -24.82
C VAL A 197 22.94 29.10 -24.24
N TYR A 198 23.31 28.51 -23.10
CA TYR A 198 24.57 28.81 -22.41
C TYR A 198 25.62 27.73 -22.70
N PHE A 199 26.67 28.10 -23.42
CA PHE A 199 27.86 27.27 -23.62
C PHE A 199 28.80 27.50 -22.42
N LEU A 200 28.66 26.70 -21.36
CA LEU A 200 29.39 26.92 -20.11
C LEU A 200 30.52 25.89 -19.93
N ASP A 201 31.70 26.36 -19.52
CA ASP A 201 32.71 25.51 -18.88
C ASP A 201 32.51 25.41 -17.36
N GLY A 202 31.56 26.17 -16.78
CA GLY A 202 31.05 25.99 -15.41
C GLY A 202 31.99 26.42 -14.29
N SER A 203 33.09 27.13 -14.58
CA SER A 203 34.10 27.53 -13.57
C SER A 203 33.88 28.92 -12.97
N ASP A 204 32.84 29.64 -13.34
CA ASP A 204 32.55 30.97 -12.80
C ASP A 204 31.48 30.89 -11.69
N PRO A 205 31.77 31.27 -10.43
CA PRO A 205 30.80 31.40 -9.35
C PRO A 205 29.58 32.26 -9.72
N THR A 206 29.74 33.22 -10.65
CA THR A 206 28.60 33.99 -11.18
C THR A 206 27.58 33.13 -11.93
N THR A 207 27.99 31.99 -12.49
CA THR A 207 27.10 31.09 -13.24
C THR A 207 26.22 30.24 -12.33
N VAL A 208 26.77 29.64 -11.27
CA VAL A 208 25.97 28.87 -10.29
C VAL A 208 25.05 29.81 -9.51
N LYS A 209 25.55 31.00 -9.15
CA LYS A 209 24.75 32.05 -8.53
C LYS A 209 23.57 32.46 -9.41
N PHE A 210 23.82 32.73 -10.70
CA PHE A 210 22.78 33.08 -11.65
C PHE A 210 21.76 31.94 -11.84
N ARG A 211 22.20 30.68 -11.93
CA ARG A 211 21.29 29.53 -12.02
C ARG A 211 20.42 29.35 -10.78
N LEU A 212 20.99 29.61 -9.59
CA LEU A 212 20.23 29.60 -8.34
C LEU A 212 19.20 30.74 -8.31
N GLU A 213 19.57 31.95 -8.75
CA GLU A 213 18.66 33.09 -8.90
C GLU A 213 17.50 32.77 -9.85
N THR A 214 17.78 32.20 -11.02
CA THR A 214 16.76 31.78 -11.99
C THR A 214 15.85 30.70 -11.40
N LEU A 215 16.42 29.64 -10.81
CA LEU A 215 15.63 28.56 -10.21
C LEU A 215 14.74 29.07 -9.07
N ILE A 216 15.24 29.98 -8.23
CA ILE A 216 14.43 30.65 -7.20
C ILE A 216 13.28 31.41 -7.86
N SER A 217 13.54 32.20 -8.91
CA SER A 217 12.50 32.96 -9.61
C SER A 217 11.43 32.07 -10.24
N GLU A 218 11.80 30.92 -10.80
CA GLU A 218 10.84 29.91 -11.26
C GLU A 218 10.02 29.33 -10.11
N CYS A 219 10.68 28.96 -9.03
CA CYS A 219 10.07 28.36 -7.84
C CYS A 219 9.07 29.30 -7.17
N GLU A 220 9.32 30.61 -7.19
CA GLU A 220 8.42 31.65 -6.67
C GLU A 220 7.12 31.80 -7.46
N LYS A 221 7.06 31.32 -8.70
CA LYS A 221 5.84 31.32 -9.52
C LYS A 221 4.90 30.17 -9.15
N LEU A 222 5.39 29.15 -8.45
CA LEU A 222 4.59 27.99 -8.05
C LEU A 222 3.58 28.39 -6.96
N THR A 223 2.37 27.86 -7.07
CA THR A 223 1.29 28.14 -6.12
C THR A 223 1.12 26.97 -5.15
N LYS A 224 1.10 27.27 -3.85
CA LYS A 224 0.98 26.28 -2.76
C LYS A 224 -0.20 25.33 -2.95
N ASP A 225 -1.35 25.86 -3.38
CA ASP A 225 -2.60 25.10 -3.49
C ASP A 225 -2.60 24.08 -4.65
N SER A 226 -1.59 24.12 -5.53
CA SER A 226 -1.43 23.16 -6.63
C SER A 226 -0.75 21.86 -6.20
N TYR A 227 -0.20 21.79 -4.99
CA TYR A 227 0.63 20.68 -4.51
C TYR A 227 0.15 20.16 -3.15
N THR A 228 0.57 18.94 -2.80
CA THR A 228 0.27 18.36 -1.49
C THR A 228 1.00 19.11 -0.37
N SER A 229 0.37 19.21 0.80
CA SER A 229 0.95 19.94 1.94
C SER A 229 2.34 19.43 2.34
N THR A 230 2.56 18.10 2.30
CA THR A 230 3.82 17.44 2.61
C THR A 230 4.93 17.79 1.61
N SER A 231 4.68 17.61 0.31
CA SER A 231 5.69 17.89 -0.72
C SER A 231 6.01 19.38 -0.80
N TRP A 232 4.99 20.24 -0.65
CA TRP A 232 5.18 21.69 -0.60
C TRP A 232 6.01 22.14 0.61
N THR A 233 5.86 21.50 1.77
CA THR A 233 6.66 21.84 2.96
C THR A 233 8.14 21.58 2.73
N VAL A 234 8.49 20.43 2.15
CA VAL A 234 9.88 20.10 1.79
C VAL A 234 10.43 21.11 0.78
N PHE A 235 9.66 21.38 -0.28
CA PHE A 235 10.03 22.35 -1.31
C PHE A 235 10.23 23.77 -0.78
N SER A 236 9.28 24.29 -0.01
CA SER A 236 9.33 25.66 0.53
C SER A 236 10.48 25.87 1.53
N ASN A 237 10.86 24.83 2.27
CA ASN A 237 12.07 24.84 3.10
C ASN A 237 13.33 24.96 2.25
N GLN A 238 13.47 24.16 1.18
CA GLN A 238 14.64 24.25 0.29
C GLN A 238 14.69 25.57 -0.47
N LEU A 239 13.55 26.11 -0.89
CA LEU A 239 13.47 27.44 -1.50
C LEU A 239 13.95 28.54 -0.54
N SER A 240 13.56 28.44 0.75
CA SER A 240 14.03 29.38 1.78
C SER A 240 15.54 29.25 2.03
N THR A 241 16.06 28.03 2.12
CA THR A 241 17.51 27.76 2.26
C THR A 241 18.29 28.32 1.08
N ALA A 242 17.81 28.11 -0.15
CA ALA A 242 18.43 28.65 -1.36
C ALA A 242 18.51 30.18 -1.35
N LYS A 243 17.43 30.87 -0.94
CA LYS A 243 17.41 32.34 -0.78
C LYS A 243 18.38 32.82 0.31
N ALA A 244 18.48 32.10 1.42
CA ALA A 244 19.40 32.42 2.50
C ALA A 244 20.86 32.29 2.05
N ILE A 245 21.20 31.20 1.35
CA ILE A 245 22.55 31.00 0.80
C ILE A 245 22.87 32.08 -0.24
N LEU A 246 21.93 32.45 -1.09
CA LEU A 246 22.15 33.49 -2.10
C LEU A 246 22.45 34.87 -1.49
N SER A 247 21.84 35.18 -0.33
CA SER A 247 21.99 36.46 0.37
C SER A 247 23.13 36.49 1.39
N TYR A 248 23.74 35.34 1.69
CA TYR A 248 24.83 35.25 2.65
C TYR A 248 26.15 35.79 2.07
N SER A 249 26.84 36.65 2.82
CA SER A 249 27.98 37.43 2.32
C SER A 249 29.26 36.62 2.11
N ASN A 250 29.39 35.47 2.79
CA ASN A 250 30.53 34.56 2.67
C ASN A 250 30.19 33.30 1.86
N THR A 251 29.17 33.36 1.02
CA THR A 251 28.77 32.23 0.19
C THR A 251 29.85 31.87 -0.82
N ASP A 252 30.25 30.60 -0.82
CA ASP A 252 31.19 30.03 -1.78
C ASP A 252 30.48 29.22 -2.89
N SER A 253 31.28 28.73 -3.84
CA SER A 253 30.76 27.99 -5.00
C SER A 253 30.08 26.67 -4.62
N ASP A 254 30.54 26.00 -3.56
CA ASP A 254 30.00 24.71 -3.13
C ASP A 254 28.67 24.93 -2.40
N MET A 255 28.55 25.99 -1.60
CA MET A 255 27.29 26.39 -0.98
C MET A 255 26.22 26.70 -2.04
N LEU A 256 26.57 27.46 -3.08
CA LEU A 256 25.65 27.77 -4.18
C LEU A 256 25.22 26.51 -4.94
N GLN A 257 26.16 25.60 -5.20
CA GLN A 257 25.86 24.37 -5.92
C GLN A 257 24.96 23.44 -5.09
N ASN A 258 25.26 23.27 -3.80
CA ASN A 258 24.41 22.48 -2.88
C ASN A 258 23.00 23.05 -2.75
N ALA A 259 22.87 24.37 -2.70
CA ALA A 259 21.58 25.05 -2.68
C ALA A 259 20.78 24.80 -3.96
N TYR A 260 21.44 24.89 -5.11
CA TYR A 260 20.85 24.61 -6.41
C TYR A 260 20.38 23.15 -6.52
N ASP A 261 21.23 22.19 -6.16
CA ASP A 261 20.92 20.76 -6.24
C ASP A 261 19.76 20.39 -5.29
N SER A 262 19.79 20.91 -4.05
CA SER A 262 18.74 20.66 -3.06
C SER A 262 17.39 21.24 -3.47
N LEU A 263 17.36 22.45 -4.02
CA LEU A 263 16.14 23.07 -4.53
C LEU A 263 15.62 22.35 -5.77
N THR A 264 16.52 21.93 -6.67
CA THR A 264 16.16 21.16 -7.88
C THR A 264 15.51 19.84 -7.51
N GLU A 265 16.11 19.09 -6.59
CA GLU A 265 15.57 17.81 -6.12
C GLU A 265 14.22 18.00 -5.40
N ALA A 266 14.08 19.05 -4.58
CA ALA A 266 12.81 19.32 -3.90
C ALA A 266 11.70 19.77 -4.88
N LYS A 267 12.04 20.53 -5.93
CA LYS A 267 11.11 20.89 -7.02
C LYS A 267 10.66 19.65 -7.77
N LYS A 268 11.58 18.73 -8.08
CA LYS A 268 11.29 17.45 -8.75
C LYS A 268 10.37 16.55 -7.92
N ASN A 269 10.50 16.58 -6.60
CA ASN A 269 9.71 15.77 -5.67
C ASN A 269 8.38 16.42 -5.25
N LEU A 270 7.98 17.53 -5.89
CA LEU A 270 6.65 18.10 -5.71
C LEU A 270 5.58 17.12 -6.21
N VAL A 271 4.51 16.97 -5.43
CA VAL A 271 3.39 16.08 -5.74
C VAL A 271 2.15 16.93 -5.95
N SER A 272 1.47 16.76 -7.09
CA SER A 272 0.24 17.49 -7.41
C SER A 272 -0.84 17.25 -6.36
N GLY A 273 -1.42 18.33 -5.85
CA GLY A 273 -2.52 18.32 -4.90
C GLY A 273 -3.89 18.28 -5.58
N VAL A 274 -4.93 18.06 -4.79
CA VAL A 274 -6.32 18.03 -5.30
C VAL A 274 -6.79 19.43 -5.69
N ASN A 275 -7.06 19.62 -6.99
CA ASN A 275 -7.54 20.90 -7.52
C ASN A 275 -9.03 21.15 -7.19
N ALA A 276 -9.51 22.38 -7.45
CA ALA A 276 -10.89 22.78 -7.14
C ALA A 276 -11.96 21.93 -7.83
N ASN A 277 -11.72 21.50 -9.07
CA ASN A 277 -12.66 20.66 -9.82
C ASN A 277 -12.74 19.26 -9.18
N THR A 278 -11.61 18.62 -8.88
CA THR A 278 -11.57 17.32 -8.22
C THR A 278 -12.19 17.38 -6.82
N LYS A 279 -11.96 18.45 -6.04
CA LYS A 279 -12.64 18.67 -4.76
C LYS A 279 -14.17 18.70 -4.92
N LYS A 280 -14.66 19.37 -5.97
CA LYS A 280 -16.10 19.37 -6.28
C LYS A 280 -16.60 17.97 -6.63
N ILE A 281 -15.87 17.21 -7.46
CA ILE A 281 -16.22 15.83 -7.82
C ILE A 281 -16.29 14.94 -6.57
N LEU A 282 -15.30 15.00 -5.68
CA LEU A 282 -15.29 14.24 -4.42
C LEU A 282 -16.52 14.56 -3.56
N SER A 283 -16.86 15.85 -3.41
CA SER A 283 -18.04 16.28 -2.66
C SER A 283 -19.36 15.84 -3.31
N ASP A 284 -19.47 15.91 -4.63
CA ASP A 284 -20.65 15.49 -5.38
C ASP A 284 -20.84 13.96 -5.24
N LEU A 285 -19.76 13.16 -5.37
CA LEU A 285 -19.81 11.72 -5.19
C LEU A 285 -20.12 11.31 -3.75
N LEU A 286 -19.60 11.99 -2.74
CA LEU A 286 -19.98 11.78 -1.34
C LEU A 286 -21.46 12.07 -1.08
N THR A 287 -22.03 13.04 -1.81
CA THR A 287 -23.46 13.33 -1.74
C THR A 287 -24.28 12.22 -2.39
N ILE A 288 -23.82 11.72 -3.54
CA ILE A 288 -24.41 10.57 -4.24
C ILE A 288 -24.32 9.30 -3.38
N ALA A 289 -23.18 9.03 -2.73
CA ALA A 289 -23.00 7.88 -1.85
C ALA A 289 -24.07 7.82 -0.75
N LYS A 290 -24.47 8.98 -0.21
CA LYS A 290 -25.51 9.09 0.83
C LYS A 290 -26.93 8.84 0.34
N THR A 291 -27.18 8.85 -0.98
CA THR A 291 -28.52 8.54 -1.51
C THR A 291 -28.77 7.03 -1.61
N TYR A 292 -27.69 6.24 -1.68
CA TYR A 292 -27.76 4.80 -1.62
C TYR A 292 -28.04 4.34 -0.20
N LYS A 293 -28.87 3.31 -0.04
CA LYS A 293 -29.14 2.68 1.23
C LYS A 293 -28.66 1.25 1.22
N GLU A 294 -27.92 0.89 2.25
CA GLU A 294 -27.38 -0.45 2.41
C GLU A 294 -28.45 -1.55 2.27
N GLU A 295 -29.65 -1.31 2.81
CA GLU A 295 -30.79 -2.23 2.76
C GLU A 295 -31.25 -2.61 1.34
N ASP A 296 -31.04 -1.74 0.35
CA ASP A 296 -31.47 -1.92 -1.03
C ASP A 296 -30.54 -2.84 -1.85
N TYR A 297 -29.38 -3.22 -1.29
CA TYR A 297 -28.33 -3.96 -2.00
C TYR A 297 -27.81 -5.17 -1.21
N THR A 298 -27.26 -6.16 -1.91
CA THR A 298 -26.66 -7.35 -1.29
C THR A 298 -25.39 -6.94 -0.52
N ALA A 299 -25.12 -7.61 0.60
CA ALA A 299 -23.94 -7.29 1.43
C ALA A 299 -22.62 -7.38 0.64
N GLU A 300 -22.49 -8.36 -0.26
CA GLU A 300 -21.31 -8.54 -1.12
C GLU A 300 -21.10 -7.39 -2.10
N SER A 301 -22.18 -6.86 -2.70
CA SER A 301 -22.08 -5.74 -3.64
C SER A 301 -22.02 -4.36 -2.94
N TRP A 302 -22.57 -4.28 -1.72
CA TRP A 302 -22.52 -3.08 -0.89
C TRP A 302 -21.14 -2.80 -0.30
N LYS A 303 -20.43 -3.86 0.15
CA LYS A 303 -19.13 -3.72 0.82
C LYS A 303 -18.12 -2.87 0.02
N PRO A 304 -17.89 -3.11 -1.29
CA PRO A 304 -17.02 -2.25 -2.10
C PRO A 304 -17.46 -0.79 -2.18
N LEU A 305 -18.78 -0.52 -2.18
CA LEU A 305 -19.31 0.84 -2.21
C LEU A 305 -19.04 1.58 -0.89
N ALA A 306 -19.22 0.90 0.24
CA ALA A 306 -18.95 1.45 1.57
C ALA A 306 -17.45 1.76 1.78
N GLU A 307 -16.57 0.84 1.34
CA GLU A 307 -15.13 1.03 1.35
C GLU A 307 -14.73 2.21 0.45
N ALA A 308 -15.28 2.29 -0.78
CA ALA A 308 -15.00 3.38 -1.70
C ALA A 308 -15.53 4.75 -1.20
N ALA A 309 -16.68 4.78 -0.53
CA ALA A 309 -17.19 6.00 0.10
C ALA A 309 -16.28 6.50 1.23
N THR A 310 -15.64 5.59 1.97
CA THR A 310 -14.62 5.93 2.98
C THR A 310 -13.39 6.54 2.30
N LEU A 311 -12.88 5.91 1.23
CA LEU A 311 -11.76 6.44 0.45
C LEU A 311 -12.04 7.84 -0.12
N LEU A 312 -13.27 8.10 -0.60
CA LEU A 312 -13.69 9.44 -1.05
C LEU A 312 -13.68 10.46 0.09
N SER A 313 -14.12 10.06 1.29
CA SER A 313 -14.15 10.92 2.48
C SER A 313 -12.74 11.29 2.93
N ASP A 314 -11.84 10.31 2.97
CA ASP A 314 -10.43 10.50 3.35
C ASP A 314 -9.74 11.43 2.34
N ALA A 315 -9.90 11.15 1.04
CA ALA A 315 -9.35 11.99 -0.03
C ALA A 315 -9.88 13.43 -0.03
N SER A 316 -11.13 13.63 0.43
CA SER A 316 -11.75 14.95 0.51
C SER A 316 -11.31 15.76 1.74
N SER A 317 -10.85 15.11 2.79
CA SER A 317 -10.53 15.75 4.08
C SER A 317 -9.04 15.95 4.31
N ASP A 318 -8.19 15.08 3.76
CA ASP A 318 -6.75 15.19 3.90
C ASP A 318 -6.14 16.17 2.87
N ALA A 319 -5.60 17.28 3.38
CA ALA A 319 -4.88 18.29 2.59
C ALA A 319 -3.55 17.78 1.98
N SER A 320 -3.13 16.57 2.32
CA SER A 320 -1.95 15.88 1.80
C SER A 320 -2.29 14.90 0.67
N THR A 321 -3.58 14.69 0.39
CA THR A 321 -4.05 13.82 -0.69
C THR A 321 -3.46 14.25 -2.03
N SER A 322 -2.84 13.30 -2.73
CA SER A 322 -2.36 13.53 -4.10
C SER A 322 -3.51 13.49 -5.09
N LEU A 323 -3.38 14.19 -6.22
CA LEU A 323 -4.37 14.13 -7.30
C LEU A 323 -4.59 12.69 -7.82
N ASP A 324 -3.53 11.88 -7.86
CA ASP A 324 -3.59 10.48 -8.28
C ASP A 324 -4.43 9.62 -7.32
N ASP A 325 -4.21 9.78 -6.00
CA ASP A 325 -4.99 9.06 -4.99
C ASP A 325 -6.46 9.48 -4.98
N ALA A 326 -6.74 10.78 -5.14
CA ALA A 326 -8.11 11.27 -5.31
C ALA A 326 -8.79 10.65 -6.54
N ASN A 327 -8.08 10.57 -7.68
CA ASN A 327 -8.61 9.94 -8.90
C ASN A 327 -8.84 8.43 -8.74
N LYS A 328 -7.96 7.73 -8.00
CA LYS A 328 -8.15 6.31 -7.65
C LYS A 328 -9.39 6.11 -6.78
N ALA A 329 -9.62 6.98 -5.79
CA ALA A 329 -10.82 6.93 -4.95
C ALA A 329 -12.10 7.16 -5.77
N ILE A 330 -12.08 8.16 -6.68
CA ILE A 330 -13.18 8.42 -7.62
C ILE A 330 -13.49 7.18 -8.47
N LYS A 331 -12.45 6.56 -9.06
CA LYS A 331 -12.60 5.37 -9.89
C LYS A 331 -13.15 4.18 -9.09
N ALA A 332 -12.62 3.95 -7.88
CA ALA A 332 -13.08 2.88 -7.00
C ALA A 332 -14.58 3.02 -6.67
N PHE A 333 -15.05 4.25 -6.43
CA PHE A 333 -16.47 4.51 -6.17
C PHE A 333 -17.34 4.26 -7.41
N GLN A 334 -16.92 4.72 -8.60
CA GLN A 334 -17.64 4.48 -9.84
C GLN A 334 -17.72 2.99 -10.20
N ASP A 335 -16.62 2.26 -10.03
CA ASP A 335 -16.57 0.81 -10.24
C ASP A 335 -17.49 0.08 -9.26
N ALA A 336 -17.48 0.48 -7.97
CA ALA A 336 -18.36 -0.07 -6.95
C ALA A 336 -19.83 0.23 -7.22
N GLN A 337 -20.18 1.45 -7.66
CA GLN A 337 -21.54 1.79 -8.09
C GLN A 337 -22.02 0.88 -9.23
N ASN A 338 -21.18 0.65 -10.24
CA ASN A 338 -21.51 -0.22 -11.37
C ASN A 338 -21.63 -1.70 -10.96
N GLY A 339 -20.99 -2.10 -9.86
CA GLY A 339 -21.04 -3.45 -9.28
C GLY A 339 -22.21 -3.70 -8.33
N LEU A 340 -23.05 -2.71 -8.05
CA LEU A 340 -24.17 -2.87 -7.11
C LEU A 340 -25.22 -3.87 -7.62
N VAL A 341 -25.64 -4.76 -6.72
CA VAL A 341 -26.66 -5.77 -6.97
C VAL A 341 -27.81 -5.57 -5.99
N ALA A 342 -28.99 -5.24 -6.51
CA ALA A 342 -30.18 -5.01 -5.69
C ALA A 342 -30.61 -6.29 -4.95
N THR A 343 -31.07 -6.14 -3.70
CA THR A 343 -31.62 -7.23 -2.89
C THR A 343 -32.94 -7.75 -3.49
N LYS A 344 -33.07 -9.08 -3.61
CA LYS A 344 -34.35 -9.78 -3.87
C LYS A 344 -34.82 -10.46 -2.58
N GLN A 345 -35.05 -9.69 -1.52
CA GLN A 345 -35.68 -10.23 -0.32
C GLN A 345 -37.14 -10.58 -0.66
N SER A 346 -37.55 -11.80 -0.32
CA SER A 346 -38.95 -12.22 -0.40
C SER A 346 -39.38 -12.62 1.00
N THR A 347 -40.19 -11.77 1.63
CA THR A 347 -40.83 -12.05 2.91
C THR A 347 -42.03 -12.98 2.66
N PRO A 348 -42.09 -14.16 3.30
CA PRO A 348 -43.28 -15.00 3.23
C PRO A 348 -44.46 -14.30 3.93
N ASP A 349 -45.67 -14.53 3.45
CA ASP A 349 -46.88 -14.11 4.16
C ASP A 349 -46.97 -14.80 5.54
N LYS A 350 -47.55 -14.10 6.51
CA LYS A 350 -47.82 -14.66 7.84
C LYS A 350 -48.75 -15.85 7.72
N ILE A 351 -48.42 -16.94 8.42
CA ILE A 351 -49.34 -18.06 8.58
C ILE A 351 -50.31 -17.70 9.69
N THR A 352 -51.59 -17.58 9.36
CA THR A 352 -52.62 -17.15 10.30
C THR A 352 -52.99 -18.24 11.29
N LYS A 353 -53.51 -17.84 12.45
CA LYS A 353 -54.08 -18.76 13.45
C LYS A 353 -55.12 -19.70 12.83
N ALA A 354 -55.95 -19.22 11.92
CA ALA A 354 -56.98 -20.01 11.25
C ALA A 354 -56.38 -21.13 10.38
N GLU A 355 -55.26 -20.89 9.72
CA GLU A 355 -54.54 -21.91 8.96
C GLU A 355 -53.98 -23.00 9.87
N PHE A 356 -53.42 -22.64 11.03
CA PHE A 356 -53.00 -23.63 12.04
C PHE A 356 -54.17 -24.40 12.64
N GLU A 357 -55.29 -23.74 12.93
CA GLU A 357 -56.52 -24.41 13.42
C GLU A 357 -57.05 -25.44 12.42
N SER A 358 -56.93 -25.16 11.11
CA SER A 358 -57.40 -26.06 10.06
C SER A 358 -56.61 -27.37 9.93
N ILE A 359 -55.38 -27.40 10.44
CA ILE A 359 -54.52 -28.60 10.43
C ILE A 359 -54.36 -29.23 11.83
N TYR A 360 -54.79 -28.55 12.90
CA TYR A 360 -54.49 -28.92 14.29
C TYR A 360 -54.89 -30.38 14.62
N GLY A 361 -53.93 -31.18 15.07
CA GLY A 361 -54.12 -32.59 15.41
C GLY A 361 -54.22 -33.54 14.20
N GLU A 362 -54.15 -33.02 12.97
CA GLU A 362 -54.22 -33.82 11.74
C GLU A 362 -52.83 -34.00 11.11
N ASN A 363 -52.64 -35.09 10.35
CA ASN A 363 -51.42 -35.31 9.55
C ASN A 363 -51.45 -34.49 8.24
N LYS A 364 -51.73 -33.19 8.36
CA LYS A 364 -51.69 -32.18 7.29
C LYS A 364 -50.61 -31.15 7.63
N TYR A 365 -50.20 -30.33 6.66
CA TYR A 365 -49.15 -29.35 6.87
C TYR A 365 -49.42 -28.02 6.18
N VAL A 366 -48.84 -26.97 6.73
CA VAL A 366 -48.73 -25.64 6.11
C VAL A 366 -47.25 -25.32 5.90
N THR A 367 -46.94 -24.57 4.84
CA THR A 367 -45.57 -24.18 4.51
C THR A 367 -45.47 -22.70 4.20
N ALA A 368 -44.36 -22.09 4.57
CA ALA A 368 -43.97 -20.76 4.13
C ALA A 368 -42.58 -20.81 3.50
N ARG A 369 -42.33 -20.02 2.46
CA ARG A 369 -41.03 -19.95 1.79
C ARG A 369 -40.59 -18.50 1.69
N GLY A 370 -39.33 -18.24 1.99
CA GLY A 370 -38.76 -16.91 1.90
C GLY A 370 -37.38 -16.94 1.27
N THR A 371 -36.85 -15.75 1.04
CA THR A 371 -35.46 -15.56 0.62
C THR A 371 -34.90 -14.42 1.44
N THR A 372 -33.78 -14.68 2.10
CA THR A 372 -33.09 -13.73 2.98
C THR A 372 -32.45 -12.63 2.15
N ARG A 373 -31.98 -11.58 2.83
CA ARG A 373 -31.31 -10.43 2.21
C ARG A 373 -30.07 -10.81 1.40
N ASP A 374 -29.33 -11.83 1.82
CA ASP A 374 -28.17 -12.32 1.08
C ASP A 374 -28.54 -13.28 -0.07
N GLY A 375 -29.82 -13.59 -0.28
CA GLY A 375 -30.30 -14.46 -1.35
C GLY A 375 -30.40 -15.95 -0.97
N SER A 376 -30.09 -16.30 0.27
CA SER A 376 -30.24 -17.66 0.80
C SER A 376 -31.73 -18.00 0.93
N LYS A 377 -32.11 -19.19 0.44
CA LYS A 377 -33.50 -19.64 0.47
C LYS A 377 -33.80 -20.33 1.78
N TYR A 378 -35.02 -20.18 2.27
CA TYR A 378 -35.49 -20.96 3.41
C TYR A 378 -36.95 -21.34 3.25
N SER A 379 -37.34 -22.42 3.93
CA SER A 379 -38.73 -22.84 4.00
C SER A 379 -39.10 -23.40 5.36
N TRP A 380 -40.25 -23.01 5.85
CA TRP A 380 -40.92 -23.60 6.99
C TRP A 380 -41.92 -24.67 6.56
N LYS A 381 -42.05 -25.70 7.38
CA LYS A 381 -43.12 -26.70 7.33
C LYS A 381 -43.60 -26.98 8.76
N PHE A 382 -44.90 -26.82 8.97
CA PHE A 382 -45.56 -27.17 10.23
C PHE A 382 -46.54 -28.30 9.99
N ILE A 383 -46.42 -29.39 10.75
CA ILE A 383 -47.34 -30.53 10.68
C ILE A 383 -48.37 -30.38 11.79
N GLY A 384 -49.63 -30.61 11.48
CA GLY A 384 -50.76 -30.41 12.38
C GLY A 384 -50.68 -31.17 13.71
N THR A 385 -50.06 -32.35 13.71
CA THR A 385 -49.79 -33.16 14.92
C THR A 385 -48.78 -32.52 15.87
N ASP A 386 -47.93 -31.61 15.36
CA ASP A 386 -46.89 -30.91 16.12
C ASP A 386 -47.31 -29.49 16.53
N VAL A 387 -48.50 -29.06 16.11
CA VAL A 387 -49.11 -27.80 16.54
C VAL A 387 -49.61 -27.99 17.98
N SER A 388 -49.11 -27.18 18.90
CA SER A 388 -49.47 -27.24 20.32
C SER A 388 -50.53 -26.19 20.67
N LYS A 389 -50.43 -24.99 20.08
CA LYS A 389 -51.33 -23.87 20.33
C LYS A 389 -51.44 -22.98 19.09
N PRO A 390 -52.48 -23.14 18.25
CA PRO A 390 -52.67 -22.31 17.08
C PRO A 390 -52.63 -20.80 17.39
N ALA A 391 -51.79 -20.08 16.65
CA ALA A 391 -51.58 -18.64 16.76
C ALA A 391 -51.02 -18.11 15.43
N ASP A 392 -51.09 -16.80 15.22
CA ASP A 392 -50.42 -16.18 14.06
C ASP A 392 -48.90 -16.36 14.18
N PHE A 393 -48.28 -16.73 13.06
CA PHE A 393 -46.85 -16.96 12.96
C PHE A 393 -46.26 -16.10 11.86
N ASP A 394 -45.23 -15.34 12.21
CA ASP A 394 -44.40 -14.59 11.28
C ASP A 394 -43.20 -15.47 10.85
N PRO A 395 -43.22 -16.04 9.63
CA PRO A 395 -42.20 -16.99 9.19
C PRO A 395 -40.88 -16.33 8.77
N GLU A 396 -40.76 -15.00 8.85
CA GLU A 396 -39.55 -14.29 8.45
C GLU A 396 -38.33 -14.72 9.29
N VAL A 397 -37.31 -15.23 8.60
CA VAL A 397 -36.00 -15.58 9.15
C VAL A 397 -35.00 -14.49 8.77
N LEU A 398 -34.30 -13.97 9.77
CA LEU A 398 -33.27 -12.94 9.68
C LEU A 398 -31.90 -13.60 9.83
N TYR A 399 -30.96 -13.29 8.94
CA TYR A 399 -29.58 -13.80 9.01
C TYR A 399 -28.64 -12.82 9.74
N THR A 400 -29.21 -11.80 10.39
CA THR A 400 -28.52 -10.82 11.22
C THR A 400 -29.21 -10.76 12.58
N SER A 401 -28.48 -10.34 13.61
CA SER A 401 -29.03 -10.18 14.96
C SER A 401 -28.42 -8.98 15.68
N SER A 402 -29.20 -8.36 16.57
CA SER A 402 -28.71 -7.31 17.47
C SER A 402 -27.60 -7.77 18.43
N VAL A 403 -27.47 -9.08 18.66
CA VAL A 403 -26.42 -9.69 19.49
C VAL A 403 -25.27 -10.28 18.65
N GLU A 404 -25.23 -10.00 17.35
CA GLU A 404 -24.23 -10.57 16.44
C GLU A 404 -22.80 -10.30 16.89
N GLU A 405 -22.47 -9.12 17.40
CA GLU A 405 -21.13 -8.82 17.90
C GLU A 405 -20.76 -9.65 19.15
N GLN A 406 -21.75 -9.95 20.00
CA GLN A 406 -21.56 -10.79 21.19
C GLN A 406 -21.38 -12.25 20.80
N ILE A 407 -22.18 -12.73 19.84
CA ILE A 407 -22.01 -14.04 19.21
C ILE A 407 -20.63 -14.10 18.55
N ARG A 408 -20.22 -13.08 17.78
CA ARG A 408 -18.90 -12.97 17.14
C ARG A 408 -17.75 -13.04 18.15
N PHE A 409 -17.91 -12.40 19.30
CA PHE A 409 -16.94 -12.44 20.38
C PHE A 409 -16.87 -13.82 21.03
N GLU A 410 -18.01 -14.48 21.26
CA GLU A 410 -18.06 -15.83 21.81
C GLU A 410 -17.53 -16.88 20.82
N VAL A 411 -17.86 -16.75 19.54
CA VAL A 411 -17.44 -17.69 18.49
C VAL A 411 -15.99 -17.49 18.07
N GLY A 412 -15.40 -16.32 18.33
CA GLY A 412 -14.06 -15.93 17.88
C GLY A 412 -14.04 -15.43 16.43
N SER A 413 -13.21 -14.43 16.15
CA SER A 413 -13.22 -13.64 14.90
C SER A 413 -12.89 -14.38 13.58
N ALA A 414 -12.72 -15.70 13.57
CA ALA A 414 -12.41 -16.46 12.33
C ALA A 414 -13.24 -17.75 12.18
N SER A 415 -14.43 -17.78 12.75
CA SER A 415 -15.32 -18.93 12.74
C SER A 415 -16.41 -18.73 11.70
N ASP A 416 -16.60 -19.70 10.79
CA ASP A 416 -17.75 -19.72 9.89
C ASP A 416 -19.01 -19.99 10.72
N TYR A 417 -19.73 -18.93 11.12
CA TYR A 417 -21.02 -19.03 11.80
C TYR A 417 -22.13 -18.47 10.91
N GLN A 418 -23.30 -19.12 10.95
CA GLN A 418 -24.50 -18.62 10.29
C GLN A 418 -25.57 -18.31 11.34
N ILE A 419 -25.89 -17.03 11.52
CA ILE A 419 -26.98 -16.59 12.40
C ILE A 419 -28.33 -16.93 11.76
N ILE A 420 -29.25 -17.34 12.64
CA ILE A 420 -30.66 -17.61 12.37
C ILE A 420 -31.44 -16.90 13.48
N SER A 421 -32.01 -15.75 13.18
CA SER A 421 -32.87 -14.99 14.07
C SER A 421 -34.31 -14.98 13.54
N PHE A 422 -35.29 -14.94 14.43
CA PHE A 422 -36.70 -15.04 14.07
C PHE A 422 -37.44 -13.74 14.34
N LYS A 423 -38.25 -13.29 13.37
CA LYS A 423 -39.10 -12.11 13.54
C LYS A 423 -40.24 -12.36 14.54
N GLN A 424 -40.68 -13.60 14.68
CA GLN A 424 -41.71 -14.01 15.63
C GLN A 424 -41.30 -13.69 17.08
N THR A 425 -42.00 -12.76 17.71
CA THR A 425 -41.74 -12.27 19.08
C THR A 425 -42.57 -12.95 20.16
N GLY A 426 -43.48 -13.86 19.79
CA GLY A 426 -44.33 -14.65 20.69
C GLY A 426 -44.05 -16.15 20.65
N ALA A 427 -44.79 -16.93 21.45
CA ALA A 427 -44.70 -18.39 21.41
C ALA A 427 -45.00 -18.91 20.00
N PHE A 428 -44.26 -19.93 19.57
CA PHE A 428 -44.55 -20.58 18.31
C PHE A 428 -45.85 -21.38 18.43
N PRO A 429 -46.59 -21.54 17.33
CA PRO A 429 -47.84 -22.31 17.34
C PRO A 429 -47.62 -23.81 17.58
N GLY A 430 -46.38 -24.29 17.46
CA GLY A 430 -45.97 -25.68 17.59
C GLY A 430 -44.50 -25.85 17.24
N ILE A 431 -44.11 -27.09 16.90
CA ILE A 431 -42.78 -27.37 16.33
C ILE A 431 -42.84 -27.13 14.83
N GLY A 432 -41.98 -26.23 14.34
CA GLY A 432 -41.79 -25.96 12.92
C GLY A 432 -40.49 -26.58 12.41
N GLU A 433 -40.53 -27.23 11.26
CA GLU A 433 -39.35 -27.69 10.53
C GLU A 433 -38.87 -26.58 9.59
N LEU A 434 -37.64 -26.11 9.80
CA LEU A 434 -37.00 -25.07 9.00
C LEU A 434 -35.90 -25.70 8.16
N THR A 435 -35.98 -25.50 6.84
CA THR A 435 -34.91 -25.81 5.90
C THR A 435 -34.23 -24.53 5.45
N LEU A 436 -32.90 -24.49 5.53
CA LEU A 436 -32.06 -23.33 5.24
C LEU A 436 -31.03 -23.67 4.18
N ASP A 437 -30.86 -22.79 3.19
CA ASP A 437 -29.68 -22.76 2.35
C ASP A 437 -28.52 -22.17 3.15
N VAL A 438 -27.46 -22.96 3.29
CA VAL A 438 -26.23 -22.61 3.99
C VAL A 438 -24.99 -22.87 3.14
N SER A 439 -25.19 -23.08 1.84
CA SER A 439 -24.15 -23.49 0.87
C SER A 439 -22.99 -22.50 0.74
N LYS A 440 -23.22 -21.23 1.10
CA LYS A 440 -22.19 -20.18 1.09
C LYS A 440 -21.17 -20.34 2.22
N VAL A 441 -21.59 -20.93 3.34
CA VAL A 441 -20.81 -20.98 4.58
C VAL A 441 -20.35 -22.40 4.88
N TYR A 442 -21.20 -23.40 4.60
CA TYR A 442 -20.95 -24.78 5.02
C TYR A 442 -20.85 -25.75 3.84
N LYS A 443 -19.88 -26.66 3.97
CA LYS A 443 -19.76 -27.87 3.15
C LYS A 443 -20.60 -29.00 3.75
N ASN A 444 -20.84 -30.07 3.00
CA ASN A 444 -21.53 -31.24 3.52
C ASN A 444 -20.82 -31.80 4.75
N GLY A 445 -21.56 -32.05 5.84
CA GLY A 445 -20.99 -32.48 7.11
C GLY A 445 -21.91 -32.23 8.30
N VAL A 446 -21.44 -32.63 9.49
CA VAL A 446 -22.16 -32.43 10.76
C VAL A 446 -21.62 -31.17 11.45
N TYR A 447 -22.54 -30.31 11.88
CA TYR A 447 -22.30 -29.04 12.56
C TYR A 447 -23.15 -28.96 13.83
N ARG A 448 -22.97 -27.89 14.61
CA ARG A 448 -23.70 -27.70 15.87
C ARG A 448 -24.58 -26.47 15.81
N LEU A 449 -25.81 -26.61 16.28
CA LEU A 449 -26.78 -25.52 16.44
C LEU A 449 -26.77 -25.06 17.90
N TYR A 450 -26.60 -23.77 18.09
CA TYR A 450 -26.60 -23.11 19.38
C TYR A 450 -27.71 -22.06 19.46
N LYS A 451 -28.19 -21.79 20.67
CA LYS A 451 -29.12 -20.70 20.98
C LYS A 451 -28.42 -19.67 21.86
N TRP A 452 -28.54 -18.39 21.53
CA TRP A 452 -27.99 -17.32 22.35
C TRP A 452 -28.90 -17.01 23.55
N ASN A 453 -28.33 -16.98 24.75
CA ASN A 453 -29.02 -16.56 25.97
C ASN A 453 -28.61 -15.14 26.35
N THR A 454 -29.49 -14.18 26.10
CA THR A 454 -29.25 -12.75 26.36
C THR A 454 -29.04 -12.42 27.84
N ALA A 455 -29.58 -13.24 28.77
CA ALA A 455 -29.45 -13.00 30.20
C ALA A 455 -28.07 -13.40 30.72
N THR A 456 -27.56 -14.55 30.27
CA THR A 456 -26.24 -15.08 30.68
C THR A 456 -25.11 -14.58 29.78
N LYS A 457 -25.45 -14.00 28.61
CA LYS A 457 -24.53 -13.63 27.52
C LYS A 457 -23.65 -14.80 27.08
N LYS A 458 -24.26 -15.98 26.98
CA LYS A 458 -23.63 -17.22 26.54
C LYS A 458 -24.54 -17.98 25.60
N SER A 459 -23.96 -18.79 24.73
CA SER A 459 -24.70 -19.73 23.90
C SER A 459 -24.90 -21.08 24.58
N GLU A 460 -26.06 -21.67 24.34
CA GLU A 460 -26.45 -22.99 24.81
C GLU A 460 -26.46 -23.94 23.62
N PHE A 461 -25.77 -25.07 23.74
CA PHE A 461 -25.81 -26.12 22.73
C PHE A 461 -27.22 -26.72 22.67
N ILE A 462 -27.79 -26.79 21.47
CA ILE A 462 -29.14 -27.33 21.27
C ILE A 462 -29.07 -28.75 20.73
N ARG A 463 -28.38 -28.95 19.60
CA ARG A 463 -28.25 -30.24 18.91
C ARG A 463 -27.23 -30.18 17.77
N GLU A 464 -26.88 -31.34 17.25
CA GLU A 464 -26.17 -31.45 15.97
C GLU A 464 -27.13 -31.28 14.79
N VAL A 465 -26.62 -30.73 13.70
CA VAL A 465 -27.33 -30.54 12.43
C VAL A 465 -26.45 -30.98 11.27
N THR A 466 -27.05 -31.65 10.29
CA THR A 466 -26.32 -32.14 9.12
C THR A 466 -26.59 -31.23 7.92
N VAL A 467 -25.51 -30.76 7.30
CA VAL A 467 -25.57 -30.06 6.02
C VAL A 467 -25.43 -31.09 4.91
N GLU A 468 -26.42 -31.16 4.03
CA GLU A 468 -26.45 -32.03 2.85
C GLU A 468 -26.78 -31.20 1.62
N ASN A 469 -25.92 -31.27 0.60
CA ASN A 469 -26.02 -30.50 -0.63
C ASN A 469 -26.21 -28.98 -0.39
N GLY A 470 -25.51 -28.45 0.61
CA GLY A 470 -25.57 -27.05 1.00
C GLY A 470 -26.87 -26.61 1.68
N SER A 471 -27.73 -27.56 2.08
CA SER A 471 -28.94 -27.28 2.86
C SER A 471 -28.89 -27.97 4.22
N VAL A 472 -29.54 -27.36 5.22
CA VAL A 472 -29.73 -27.94 6.56
C VAL A 472 -31.21 -27.87 6.92
N THR A 473 -31.74 -28.95 7.48
CA THR A 473 -33.12 -29.02 7.97
C THR A 473 -33.11 -29.32 9.47
N THR A 474 -33.76 -28.48 10.26
CA THR A 474 -33.85 -28.63 11.71
C THR A 474 -35.14 -28.03 12.26
N SER A 475 -35.56 -28.48 13.43
CA SER A 475 -36.83 -28.08 14.04
C SER A 475 -36.65 -27.03 15.14
N PHE A 476 -37.63 -26.12 15.25
CA PHE A 476 -37.70 -25.07 16.26
C PHE A 476 -39.10 -25.01 16.89
N SER A 477 -39.15 -24.77 18.19
CA SER A 477 -40.40 -24.63 18.96
C SER A 477 -40.55 -23.27 19.63
N GLU A 478 -39.59 -22.37 19.45
CA GLU A 478 -39.55 -21.05 20.05
C GLU A 478 -38.64 -20.13 19.25
N GLY A 479 -38.91 -18.82 19.36
CA GLY A 479 -38.11 -17.78 18.72
C GLY A 479 -36.76 -17.54 19.41
N GLY A 480 -36.08 -16.48 18.99
CA GLY A 480 -34.79 -16.08 19.52
C GLY A 480 -33.68 -16.11 18.47
N ASP A 481 -32.47 -15.90 18.94
CA ASP A 481 -31.26 -15.87 18.11
C ASP A 481 -30.52 -17.20 18.23
N TYR A 482 -30.33 -17.86 17.10
CA TYR A 482 -29.61 -19.11 16.96
C TYR A 482 -28.44 -18.93 16.00
N PHE A 483 -27.48 -19.84 16.06
CA PHE A 483 -26.45 -19.91 15.04
C PHE A 483 -25.93 -21.34 14.85
N ILE A 484 -25.51 -21.64 13.63
CA ILE A 484 -24.77 -22.86 13.31
C ILE A 484 -23.28 -22.53 13.40
N SER A 485 -22.45 -23.45 13.88
CA SER A 485 -20.99 -23.27 13.88
C SER A 485 -20.23 -24.60 13.73
N SER A 486 -19.05 -24.51 13.12
CA SER A 486 -18.03 -25.58 13.06
C SER A 486 -17.07 -25.57 14.25
N VAL A 487 -17.00 -24.47 15.01
CA VAL A 487 -15.99 -24.29 16.06
C VAL A 487 -16.39 -25.01 17.35
N LEU A 488 -15.39 -25.52 18.08
CA LEU A 488 -15.50 -25.88 19.50
C LEU A 488 -15.91 -24.64 20.30
N GLN A 489 -17.19 -24.28 20.29
CA GLN A 489 -17.73 -23.34 21.25
C GLN A 489 -18.33 -24.13 22.39
N ASN A 490 -17.89 -23.81 23.60
CA ASN A 490 -18.37 -24.42 24.83
C ASN A 490 -18.09 -25.92 24.95
N PHE A 491 -16.89 -26.35 24.55
CA PHE A 491 -16.25 -27.42 25.30
C PHE A 491 -15.85 -26.80 26.63
N GLN A 492 -16.74 -26.86 27.62
CA GLN A 492 -16.37 -26.45 28.96
C GLN A 492 -15.22 -27.36 29.39
N MET A 493 -14.11 -26.76 29.83
CA MET A 493 -13.17 -27.51 30.64
C MET A 493 -13.96 -27.98 31.85
N ILE A 494 -14.18 -29.28 31.95
CA ILE A 494 -14.90 -29.87 33.08
C ILE A 494 -14.01 -29.92 34.33
N SER A 495 -12.76 -29.46 34.21
CA SER A 495 -11.80 -29.34 35.31
C SER A 495 -11.09 -27.98 35.31
N SER A 496 -10.54 -27.61 36.47
CA SER A 496 -9.65 -26.47 36.63
C SER A 496 -8.20 -26.75 36.21
N ASN A 497 -7.94 -27.86 35.52
CA ASN A 497 -6.59 -28.26 35.14
C ASN A 497 -6.03 -27.50 33.93
N PHE A 498 -6.93 -26.95 33.11
CA PHE A 498 -6.58 -26.20 31.90
C PHE A 498 -7.26 -24.84 31.89
N VAL A 499 -6.58 -23.86 31.30
CA VAL A 499 -7.08 -22.50 31.12
C VAL A 499 -7.22 -22.23 29.62
N ILE A 500 -8.45 -21.96 29.16
CA ILE A 500 -8.69 -21.55 27.77
C ILE A 500 -8.60 -20.03 27.68
N ASN A 501 -7.85 -19.55 26.68
CA ASN A 501 -7.87 -18.17 26.22
C ASN A 501 -8.41 -18.12 24.79
N ASN A 502 -9.64 -17.67 24.62
CA ASN A 502 -10.32 -17.61 23.32
C ASN A 502 -9.73 -16.54 22.40
N ASP A 503 -9.32 -15.38 22.96
CA ASP A 503 -8.73 -14.28 22.19
C ASP A 503 -7.42 -14.69 21.53
N LYS A 504 -6.59 -15.43 22.27
CA LYS A 504 -5.27 -15.89 21.81
C LYS A 504 -5.31 -17.30 21.20
N ARG A 505 -6.47 -17.97 21.24
CA ARG A 505 -6.68 -19.36 20.81
C ARG A 505 -5.71 -20.33 21.45
N THR A 506 -5.55 -20.25 22.77
CA THR A 506 -4.62 -21.12 23.49
C THR A 506 -5.31 -21.88 24.61
N ILE A 507 -4.91 -23.13 24.83
CA ILE A 507 -5.32 -23.93 25.99
C ILE A 507 -4.06 -24.25 26.79
N ALA A 508 -3.96 -23.69 28.00
CA ALA A 508 -2.77 -23.78 28.83
C ALA A 508 -2.95 -24.80 29.96
N ALA A 509 -2.01 -25.72 30.08
CA ALA A 509 -1.82 -26.58 31.24
C ALA A 509 -0.94 -25.86 32.28
N GLY A 510 -1.32 -25.96 33.56
CA GLY A 510 -0.52 -25.39 34.65
C GLY A 510 0.84 -26.07 34.83
N PHE A 511 1.80 -25.32 35.38
CA PHE A 511 3.16 -25.81 35.67
C PHE A 511 3.15 -27.05 36.59
N LYS A 512 4.14 -27.94 36.42
CA LYS A 512 4.36 -29.20 37.17
C LYS A 512 3.38 -30.34 36.89
N LYS A 513 2.38 -30.14 36.05
CA LYS A 513 1.40 -31.17 35.71
C LYS A 513 1.71 -31.77 34.34
N LYS A 514 1.55 -33.09 34.22
CA LYS A 514 1.76 -33.83 32.97
C LYS A 514 0.47 -34.51 32.55
N TYR A 515 0.07 -34.32 31.30
CA TYR A 515 -1.19 -34.84 30.76
C TYR A 515 -0.92 -35.56 29.44
N THR A 516 -1.45 -36.77 29.31
CA THR A 516 -1.53 -37.42 28.00
C THR A 516 -2.61 -36.77 27.15
N VAL A 517 -2.61 -37.06 25.85
CA VAL A 517 -3.68 -36.66 24.93
C VAL A 517 -5.03 -37.19 25.41
N ALA A 518 -5.08 -38.45 25.89
CA ALA A 518 -6.28 -39.01 26.50
C ALA A 518 -6.71 -38.24 27.74
N ASP A 519 -5.78 -37.96 28.67
CA ASP A 519 -6.09 -37.16 29.86
C ASP A 519 -6.64 -35.78 29.46
N PHE A 520 -6.02 -35.13 28.48
CA PHE A 520 -6.48 -33.83 28.00
C PHE A 520 -7.93 -33.89 27.49
N ARG A 521 -8.30 -34.91 26.70
CA ARG A 521 -9.67 -35.12 26.22
C ARG A 521 -10.65 -35.37 27.37
N ASP A 522 -10.25 -36.14 28.38
CA ASP A 522 -11.10 -36.43 29.55
C ASP A 522 -11.37 -35.20 30.40
N ASN A 523 -10.60 -34.13 30.24
CA ASN A 523 -10.84 -32.85 30.91
C ASN A 523 -11.77 -31.92 30.10
N ILE A 524 -12.32 -32.42 28.99
CA ILE A 524 -13.08 -31.65 28.01
C ILE A 524 -14.43 -32.33 27.74
N GLU A 525 -15.53 -31.60 27.89
CA GLU A 525 -16.88 -32.11 27.63
C GLU A 525 -17.06 -32.58 26.18
N ASN A 526 -17.24 -33.88 25.91
CA ASN A 526 -17.23 -34.50 24.57
C ASN A 526 -15.82 -34.56 23.90
N GLY A 527 -14.76 -34.59 24.70
CA GLY A 527 -13.37 -34.57 24.23
C GLY A 527 -12.98 -35.68 23.25
N GLU A 528 -13.76 -36.77 23.14
CA GLU A 528 -13.54 -37.87 22.19
C GLU A 528 -13.53 -37.42 20.70
N PHE A 529 -14.19 -36.31 20.38
CA PHE A 529 -14.29 -35.81 19.00
C PHE A 529 -13.19 -34.79 18.62
N ILE A 530 -12.36 -34.35 19.57
CA ILE A 530 -11.35 -33.32 19.28
C ILE A 530 -10.27 -33.90 18.36
N LYS A 531 -9.86 -33.17 17.33
CA LYS A 531 -8.67 -33.55 16.57
C LYS A 531 -7.45 -32.94 17.24
N ILE A 532 -6.55 -33.77 17.75
CA ILE A 532 -5.28 -33.32 18.33
C ILE A 532 -4.16 -33.66 17.36
N THR A 533 -3.39 -32.65 16.98
CA THR A 533 -2.24 -32.79 16.07
C THR A 533 -0.97 -32.27 16.72
N ASN A 534 0.14 -32.91 16.39
CA ASN A 534 1.47 -32.44 16.71
C ASN A 534 1.76 -31.10 16.02
N ALA A 535 2.84 -30.42 16.43
CA ALA A 535 3.25 -29.15 15.83
C ALA A 535 3.53 -29.25 14.32
N ASP A 536 3.95 -30.43 13.84
CA ASP A 536 4.17 -30.75 12.43
C ASP A 536 2.87 -31.08 11.65
N GLY A 537 1.71 -31.08 12.32
CA GLY A 537 0.40 -31.36 11.74
C GLY A 537 0.01 -32.84 11.70
N THR A 538 0.89 -33.76 12.15
CA THR A 538 0.56 -35.19 12.23
C THR A 538 -0.42 -35.48 13.37
N ALA A 539 -1.20 -36.56 13.26
CA ALA A 539 -2.16 -36.92 14.30
C ALA A 539 -1.45 -37.38 15.58
N ALA A 540 -1.92 -36.88 16.72
CA ALA A 540 -1.40 -37.22 18.03
C ALA A 540 -1.86 -38.62 18.50
N SER A 541 -0.98 -39.38 19.14
CA SER A 541 -1.37 -40.65 19.81
C SER A 541 -2.05 -40.37 21.15
N GLU A 542 -3.06 -41.15 21.53
CA GLU A 542 -3.76 -41.01 22.83
C GLU A 542 -2.81 -41.15 24.03
N THR A 543 -1.70 -41.89 23.89
CA THR A 543 -0.75 -42.16 24.98
C THR A 543 0.40 -41.16 25.09
N GLN A 544 0.58 -40.29 24.09
CA GLN A 544 1.66 -39.31 24.13
C GLN A 544 1.28 -38.14 25.03
N TYR A 545 2.28 -37.45 25.59
CA TYR A 545 2.04 -36.23 26.36
C TYR A 545 1.64 -35.08 25.43
N ILE A 546 0.76 -34.21 25.92
CA ILE A 546 0.57 -32.92 25.26
C ILE A 546 1.84 -32.08 25.42
N ALA A 547 2.14 -31.27 24.43
CA ALA A 547 3.33 -30.42 24.40
C ALA A 547 2.99 -29.01 23.90
N THR A 548 3.81 -28.04 24.27
CA THR A 548 3.71 -26.67 23.75
C THR A 548 3.82 -26.66 22.23
N GLY A 549 2.83 -26.07 21.56
CA GLY A 549 2.78 -25.98 20.08
C GLY A 549 1.96 -27.07 19.39
N MET A 550 1.50 -28.10 20.11
CA MET A 550 0.45 -28.99 19.61
C MET A 550 -0.86 -28.22 19.36
N LYS A 551 -1.76 -28.78 18.55
CA LYS A 551 -3.02 -28.13 18.17
C LYS A 551 -4.22 -29.00 18.49
N ALA A 552 -5.28 -28.38 19.01
CA ALA A 552 -6.59 -28.99 19.23
C ALA A 552 -7.64 -28.31 18.33
N ALA A 553 -8.35 -29.09 17.52
CA ALA A 553 -9.33 -28.59 16.55
C ALA A 553 -10.65 -29.36 16.64
N ALA A 554 -11.74 -28.73 16.21
CA ALA A 554 -13.04 -29.40 16.17
C ALA A 554 -13.09 -30.35 14.97
N PRO A 555 -13.98 -31.36 15.00
CA PRO A 555 -14.32 -32.08 13.78
C PRO A 555 -14.68 -31.09 12.66
N ASN A 556 -14.10 -31.27 11.47
CA ASN A 556 -14.41 -30.48 10.27
C ASN A 556 -14.19 -28.96 10.41
N SER A 557 -13.35 -28.52 11.35
CA SER A 557 -12.93 -27.13 11.48
C SER A 557 -11.50 -26.94 10.98
N ASP A 558 -11.28 -25.90 10.16
CA ASP A 558 -9.94 -25.44 9.79
C ASP A 558 -9.31 -24.57 10.91
N VAL A 559 -10.06 -24.31 12.00
CA VAL A 559 -9.63 -23.52 13.15
C VAL A 559 -9.16 -24.44 14.29
N SER A 560 -8.03 -24.09 14.90
CA SER A 560 -7.42 -24.82 16.00
C SER A 560 -6.97 -23.90 17.13
N TYR A 561 -6.90 -24.45 18.34
CA TYR A 561 -6.28 -23.87 19.52
C TYR A 561 -4.88 -24.45 19.70
N SER A 562 -3.89 -23.61 19.99
CA SER A 562 -2.56 -24.06 20.37
C SER A 562 -2.54 -24.52 21.82
N LEU A 563 -1.93 -25.67 22.09
CA LEU A 563 -1.69 -26.15 23.44
C LEU A 563 -0.42 -25.49 24.00
N ILE A 564 -0.48 -25.09 25.27
CA ILE A 564 0.66 -24.55 26.02
C ILE A 564 0.83 -25.42 27.26
N VAL A 565 2.04 -25.90 27.49
CA VAL A 565 2.42 -26.59 28.71
C VAL A 565 3.42 -25.71 29.44
N SER A 566 3.01 -25.11 30.55
CA SER A 566 3.89 -24.20 31.31
C SER A 566 5.16 -24.96 31.76
N GLY A 567 6.33 -24.42 31.43
CA GLY A 567 7.64 -25.03 31.66
C GLY A 567 8.19 -25.91 30.53
N ASP A 568 7.40 -26.26 29.52
CA ASP A 568 7.82 -26.95 28.29
C ASP A 568 8.00 -25.90 27.18
N VAL A 569 9.20 -25.33 27.10
CA VAL A 569 9.53 -24.18 26.25
C VAL A 569 9.99 -24.64 24.87
N ASP A 570 10.63 -25.81 24.78
CA ASP A 570 11.07 -26.39 23.51
C ASP A 570 10.00 -27.23 22.79
N GLY A 571 8.89 -27.54 23.47
CA GLY A 571 7.74 -28.24 22.89
C GLY A 571 7.95 -29.75 22.78
N ASP A 572 8.85 -30.33 23.57
CA ASP A 572 9.11 -31.78 23.60
C ASP A 572 8.12 -32.55 24.52
N GLY A 573 7.26 -31.81 25.23
CA GLY A 573 6.26 -32.37 26.16
C GLY A 573 6.81 -32.69 27.55
N ASN A 574 8.03 -32.26 27.87
CA ASN A 574 8.69 -32.42 29.16
C ASN A 574 9.22 -31.09 29.66
N CYS A 575 9.01 -30.81 30.94
CA CYS A 575 9.69 -29.69 31.59
C CYS A 575 11.03 -30.18 32.16
N THR A 576 12.13 -29.74 31.56
CA THR A 576 13.49 -30.20 31.83
C THR A 576 14.48 -29.04 32.00
N ALA A 577 15.74 -29.38 32.33
CA ALA A 577 16.78 -28.36 32.46
C ALA A 577 17.10 -27.70 31.11
N LEU A 578 16.76 -28.35 29.99
CA LEU A 578 16.93 -27.77 28.66
C LEU A 578 15.97 -26.59 28.46
N ASP A 579 14.74 -26.66 28.96
CA ASP A 579 13.79 -25.54 28.93
C ASP A 579 14.31 -24.32 29.68
N ALA A 580 14.85 -24.54 30.88
CA ALA A 580 15.50 -23.47 31.64
C ALA A 580 16.68 -22.85 30.87
N VAL A 581 17.49 -23.68 30.20
CA VAL A 581 18.57 -23.19 29.34
C VAL A 581 18.02 -22.38 28.17
N THR A 582 16.93 -22.81 27.53
CA THR A 582 16.27 -22.08 26.44
C THR A 582 15.79 -20.70 26.90
N ILE A 583 15.21 -20.59 28.10
CA ILE A 583 14.85 -19.30 28.69
C ILE A 583 16.09 -18.42 28.90
N LEU A 584 17.15 -18.96 29.54
CA LEU A 584 18.36 -18.18 29.82
C LEU A 584 19.04 -17.69 28.53
N LYS A 585 19.07 -18.52 27.49
CA LYS A 585 19.56 -18.15 26.16
C LYS A 585 18.73 -17.04 25.53
N ALA A 586 17.40 -17.09 25.69
CA ALA A 586 16.52 -16.03 25.22
C ALA A 586 16.73 -14.71 25.97
N VAL A 587 16.94 -14.77 27.30
CA VAL A 587 17.18 -13.58 28.14
C VAL A 587 18.48 -12.87 27.79
N ILE A 588 19.55 -13.61 27.42
CA ILE A 588 20.83 -13.02 27.00
C ILE A 588 20.89 -12.70 25.50
N GLY A 589 19.81 -12.95 24.75
CA GLY A 589 19.72 -12.70 23.32
C GLY A 589 20.49 -13.68 22.43
N GLU A 590 20.86 -14.86 22.94
CA GLU A 590 21.48 -15.94 22.13
C GLU A 590 20.44 -16.62 21.22
N THR A 591 19.20 -16.72 21.67
CA THR A 591 18.06 -17.27 20.92
C THR A 591 16.85 -16.36 21.04
N THR A 592 15.86 -16.54 20.15
CA THR A 592 14.58 -15.80 20.22
C THR A 592 13.45 -16.79 20.47
N LEU A 593 12.56 -16.48 21.40
CA LEU A 593 11.27 -17.18 21.51
C LEU A 593 10.35 -16.60 20.42
N GLU A 594 10.12 -17.37 19.36
CA GLU A 594 9.57 -16.86 18.11
C GLU A 594 8.06 -16.64 18.18
N ASN A 595 7.35 -17.53 18.86
CA ASN A 595 5.89 -17.52 18.93
C ASN A 595 5.36 -17.19 20.34
N TYR A 596 4.05 -16.94 20.43
CA TYR A 596 3.39 -16.55 21.67
C TYR A 596 3.38 -17.72 22.67
N GLU A 597 3.17 -18.93 22.18
CA GLU A 597 3.06 -20.16 22.95
C GLU A 597 4.35 -20.45 23.72
N GLN A 598 5.51 -20.31 23.09
CA GLN A 598 6.82 -20.46 23.71
C GLN A 598 7.05 -19.41 24.81
N LYS A 599 6.67 -18.16 24.57
CA LYS A 599 6.79 -17.09 25.58
C LYS A 599 5.87 -17.36 26.77
N ALA A 600 4.66 -17.82 26.53
CA ALA A 600 3.70 -18.16 27.57
C ALA A 600 4.10 -19.43 28.34
N ALA A 601 4.73 -20.41 27.69
CA ALA A 601 5.31 -21.57 28.36
C ALA A 601 6.52 -21.19 29.21
N ALA A 602 7.29 -20.19 28.77
CA ALA A 602 8.47 -19.68 29.46
C ALA A 602 8.16 -18.77 30.66
N ASP A 603 7.03 -18.07 30.67
CA ASP A 603 6.53 -17.30 31.83
C ASP A 603 5.87 -18.23 32.85
N VAL A 604 6.71 -18.99 33.56
CA VAL A 604 6.25 -20.04 34.49
C VAL A 604 5.70 -19.43 35.78
N ASN A 605 6.18 -18.25 36.16
CA ASN A 605 5.73 -17.55 37.37
C ASN A 605 4.46 -16.72 37.15
N GLY A 606 4.11 -16.42 35.89
CA GLY A 606 2.87 -15.74 35.49
C GLY A 606 2.88 -14.23 35.72
N ASP A 607 4.05 -13.59 35.85
CA ASP A 607 4.18 -12.13 36.01
C ASP A 607 4.08 -11.35 34.68
N GLY A 608 3.97 -12.07 33.56
CA GLY A 608 3.88 -11.51 32.21
C GLY A 608 5.23 -11.23 31.56
N TRP A 609 6.35 -11.57 32.20
CA TRP A 609 7.70 -11.33 31.71
C TRP A 609 8.55 -12.58 31.76
N VAL A 610 9.08 -12.98 30.60
CA VAL A 610 10.10 -14.05 30.55
C VAL A 610 11.44 -13.51 31.04
N ARG A 611 11.91 -13.93 32.22
CA ARG A 611 13.25 -13.59 32.73
C ARG A 611 13.96 -14.79 33.35
N ALA A 612 15.14 -14.52 33.92
CA ALA A 612 15.97 -15.56 34.52
C ALA A 612 15.34 -16.17 35.80
N ASP A 613 14.40 -15.48 36.43
CA ASP A 613 13.58 -16.00 37.52
C ASP A 613 12.69 -17.17 37.08
N ASP A 614 12.11 -17.13 35.88
CA ASP A 614 11.36 -18.27 35.33
C ASP A 614 12.23 -19.51 35.13
N ALA A 615 13.44 -19.31 34.59
CA ALA A 615 14.41 -20.40 34.46
C ALA A 615 14.77 -20.98 35.84
N VAL A 616 14.89 -20.14 36.86
CA VAL A 616 15.12 -20.58 38.25
C VAL A 616 13.93 -21.37 38.79
N VAL A 617 12.69 -21.01 38.46
CA VAL A 617 11.49 -21.78 38.85
C VAL A 617 11.52 -23.18 38.24
N ILE A 618 11.84 -23.30 36.94
CA ILE A 618 12.01 -24.59 36.27
C ILE A 618 13.12 -25.42 36.94
N LEU A 619 14.29 -24.82 37.18
CA LEU A 619 15.42 -25.52 37.80
C LEU A 619 15.09 -26.01 39.21
N LYS A 620 14.45 -25.19 40.05
CA LYS A 620 14.01 -25.58 41.40
C LYS A 620 13.09 -26.78 41.39
N TYR A 621 12.12 -26.79 40.48
CA TYR A 621 11.21 -27.90 40.29
C TYR A 621 11.97 -29.20 39.93
N ILE A 622 12.93 -29.11 39.00
CA ILE A 622 13.73 -30.27 38.56
C ILE A 622 14.58 -30.85 39.69
N VAL A 623 15.15 -29.99 40.55
CA VAL A 623 15.97 -30.45 41.69
C VAL A 623 15.14 -30.77 42.94
N GLY A 624 13.81 -30.66 42.87
CA GLY A 624 12.89 -31.00 43.95
C GLY A 624 12.93 -30.04 45.15
N ILE A 625 13.31 -28.78 44.93
CA ILE A 625 13.39 -27.72 45.97
C ILE A 625 12.11 -26.85 45.92
N ASP A 626 10.97 -27.48 45.67
CA ASP A 626 9.68 -26.78 45.53
C ASP A 626 9.30 -25.93 46.75
#